data_AF-A0A0F7VWI3-F1
#
_entry.id   AF-A0A0F7VWI3-F1
#
_cell.length_a   1.000
_cell.length_b   1.000
_cell.length_c   1.000
_cell.angle_alpha   90.00
_cell.angle_beta   90.00
_cell.angle_gamma   90.00
#
_symmetry.space_group_name_H-M   'P 1'
#
loop_
_entity.id
_entity.type
_entity.pdbx_description
1 polymer ?
#
loop_
_entity_poly.entity_id
_entity_poly.type
_entity_poly.pdbx_seq_one_letter_code
_entity_poly.pdbx_strand_id
1 'polypeptide(L)'
;MSFVNVPAVFIGSTDDGHTFVVLNRLIRPAGRLLADAGFTTRTINGRTVYLLPPDTPEEAQERAGTAIGGLLAHTHDLVDLSWTTRWNPEGPQPEPDIRFTLTSTSFSATATTNVARLLLEHHGFARSADGTSYQPATPLGMPNLLGAVVRAETHAYAYGIGVRVELGIPTPDAIPAPTPRTAAVPDRPGARPARRRSH
;
A
#
# COMPACT_ATOMS: atom_id res chain seq x y z
N MET A 1 -13.12 -5.36 3.32
CA MET A 1 -11.97 -5.57 2.40
C MET A 1 -10.80 -4.75 2.94
N SER A 2 -9.55 -5.18 2.75
CA SER A 2 -8.35 -4.47 3.26
C SER A 2 -7.64 -3.71 2.14
N PHE A 3 -7.04 -2.55 2.46
CA PHE A 3 -6.27 -1.72 1.52
C PHE A 3 -5.07 -2.48 0.91
N VAL A 4 -4.49 -3.42 1.67
CA VAL A 4 -3.40 -4.31 1.22
C VAL A 4 -3.81 -5.13 -0.01
N ASN A 5 -5.12 -5.29 -0.26
CA ASN A 5 -5.66 -6.14 -1.32
C ASN A 5 -6.01 -5.37 -2.60
N VAL A 6 -5.85 -4.03 -2.60
CA VAL A 6 -6.28 -3.17 -3.70
C VAL A 6 -5.33 -3.23 -4.91
N PRO A 7 -4.03 -2.87 -4.78
CA PRO A 7 -3.12 -2.87 -5.92
C PRO A 7 -2.64 -4.28 -6.28
N ALA A 8 -2.06 -4.47 -7.46
CA ALA A 8 -1.45 -5.76 -7.84
C ALA A 8 -0.25 -6.11 -6.93
N VAL A 9 0.50 -5.10 -6.48
CA VAL A 9 1.59 -5.21 -5.51
C VAL A 9 1.38 -4.18 -4.41
N PHE A 10 1.39 -4.62 -3.15
CA PHE A 10 1.37 -3.73 -2.00
C PHE A 10 2.65 -3.91 -1.19
N ILE A 11 3.31 -2.81 -0.87
CA ILE A 11 4.50 -2.76 -0.02
C ILE A 11 4.17 -1.88 1.19
N GLY A 12 4.45 -2.38 2.38
CA GLY A 12 4.16 -1.69 3.62
C GLY A 12 5.11 -2.08 4.73
N SER A 13 4.91 -1.46 5.89
CA SER A 13 5.66 -1.76 7.09
C SER A 13 4.73 -2.22 8.19
N THR A 14 5.19 -3.16 9.00
CA THR A 14 4.55 -3.51 10.28
C THR A 14 5.01 -2.55 11.37
N ASP A 15 4.29 -2.52 12.48
CA ASP A 15 4.61 -1.62 13.60
C ASP A 15 5.91 -2.06 14.30
N ASP A 16 6.26 -3.34 14.25
CA ASP A 16 7.55 -3.89 14.72
C ASP A 16 8.73 -3.72 13.73
N GLY A 17 8.51 -3.01 12.61
CA GLY A 17 9.59 -2.57 11.71
C GLY A 17 9.96 -3.53 10.57
N HIS A 18 9.17 -4.58 10.31
CA HIS A 18 9.38 -5.37 9.10
C HIS A 18 8.87 -4.62 7.86
N THR A 19 9.57 -4.75 6.75
CA THR A 19 9.01 -4.40 5.43
C THR A 19 8.36 -5.65 4.86
N PHE A 20 7.14 -5.53 4.33
CA PHE A 20 6.45 -6.64 3.69
C PHE A 20 5.98 -6.31 2.29
N VAL A 21 5.93 -7.33 1.43
CA VAL A 21 5.33 -7.26 0.09
C VAL A 21 4.25 -8.33 -0.03
N VAL A 22 3.08 -7.91 -0.52
CA VAL A 22 1.96 -8.78 -0.88
C VAL A 22 1.70 -8.66 -2.38
N LEU A 23 1.60 -9.81 -3.04
CA LEU A 23 1.22 -9.92 -4.45
C LEU A 23 -0.26 -10.31 -4.55
N ASN A 24 -1.11 -9.40 -5.04
CA ASN A 24 -2.53 -9.67 -5.27
C ASN A 24 -2.81 -10.16 -6.70
N ARG A 25 -1.82 -10.08 -7.59
CA ARG A 25 -1.86 -10.67 -8.94
C ARG A 25 -0.60 -11.48 -9.18
N LEU A 26 -0.70 -12.48 -10.05
CA LEU A 26 0.44 -13.30 -10.43
C LEU A 26 1.44 -12.46 -11.23
N ILE A 27 2.66 -12.35 -10.71
CA ILE A 27 3.81 -11.77 -11.40
C ILE A 27 4.89 -12.85 -11.40
N ARG A 28 5.06 -13.53 -12.54
CA ARG A 28 5.88 -14.75 -12.65
C ARG A 28 7.30 -14.61 -12.06
N PRO A 29 8.06 -13.52 -12.33
CA PRO A 29 9.40 -13.39 -11.78
C PRO A 29 9.47 -12.83 -10.36
N ALA A 30 8.34 -12.39 -9.77
CA ALA A 30 8.36 -11.64 -8.51
C ALA A 30 9.01 -12.39 -7.35
N GLY A 31 8.77 -13.71 -7.24
CA GLY A 31 9.38 -14.51 -6.18
C GLY A 31 10.92 -14.50 -6.25
N ARG A 32 11.49 -14.57 -7.45
CA ARG A 32 12.94 -14.49 -7.64
C ARG A 32 13.45 -13.06 -7.39
N LEU A 33 12.78 -12.05 -7.96
CA LEU A 33 13.18 -10.65 -7.79
C LEU A 33 13.22 -10.24 -6.30
N LEU A 34 12.23 -10.68 -5.53
CA LEU A 34 12.15 -10.41 -4.09
C LEU A 34 13.21 -11.19 -3.31
N ALA A 35 13.42 -12.47 -3.63
CA ALA A 35 14.46 -13.28 -2.99
C ALA A 35 15.87 -12.75 -3.26
N ASP A 36 16.17 -12.37 -4.51
CA ASP A 36 17.47 -11.80 -4.92
C ASP A 36 17.73 -10.45 -4.19
N ALA A 37 16.66 -9.73 -3.80
CA ALA A 37 16.72 -8.52 -2.99
C ALA A 37 16.74 -8.78 -1.46
N GLY A 38 16.79 -10.05 -1.02
CA GLY A 38 16.90 -10.42 0.39
C GLY A 38 15.57 -10.63 1.12
N PHE A 39 14.43 -10.62 0.42
CA PHE A 39 13.14 -10.94 1.04
C PHE A 39 13.00 -12.46 1.28
N THR A 40 12.52 -12.82 2.46
CA THR A 40 12.14 -14.19 2.81
C THR A 40 10.65 -14.40 2.57
N THR A 41 10.25 -15.60 2.17
CA THR A 41 8.83 -15.92 1.91
C THR A 41 8.21 -16.61 3.13
N ARG A 42 7.02 -16.18 3.55
CA ARG A 42 6.19 -16.84 4.57
C ARG A 42 4.74 -16.95 4.11
N THR A 43 4.05 -17.99 4.57
CA THR A 43 2.60 -18.13 4.40
C THR A 43 1.91 -17.63 5.66
N ILE A 44 1.13 -16.56 5.54
CA ILE A 44 0.44 -15.91 6.65
C ILE A 44 -1.04 -15.79 6.27
N ASN A 45 -1.94 -16.30 7.12
CA ASN A 45 -3.39 -16.27 6.89
C ASN A 45 -3.81 -16.76 5.49
N GLY A 46 -3.14 -17.81 4.98
CA GLY A 46 -3.41 -18.39 3.66
C GLY A 46 -2.88 -17.58 2.46
N ARG A 47 -2.03 -16.57 2.71
CA ARG A 47 -1.41 -15.72 1.69
C ARG A 47 0.11 -15.82 1.77
N THR A 48 0.74 -15.82 0.60
CA THR A 48 2.20 -15.63 0.49
C THR A 48 2.54 -14.16 0.78
N VAL A 49 3.42 -13.96 1.74
CA VAL A 49 3.98 -12.67 2.13
C VAL A 49 5.50 -12.75 2.00
N TYR A 50 6.10 -11.73 1.40
CA TYR A 50 7.55 -11.58 1.34
C TYR A 50 7.96 -10.57 2.41
N LEU A 51 8.96 -10.90 3.22
CA LEU A 51 9.39 -10.10 4.37
C LEU A 51 10.87 -9.77 4.27
N LEU A 52 11.18 -8.51 4.51
CA LEU A 52 12.51 -8.06 4.89
C LEU A 52 12.48 -7.84 6.42
N PRO A 53 13.45 -8.39 7.18
CA PRO A 53 13.55 -8.14 8.61
C PRO A 53 13.79 -6.65 8.88
N PRO A 54 13.59 -6.18 10.13
CA PRO A 54 14.03 -4.85 10.52
C PRO A 54 15.55 -4.76 10.37
N ASP A 55 15.98 -4.04 9.34
CA ASP A 55 17.38 -3.70 9.06
C ASP A 55 17.60 -2.20 9.30
N THR A 56 18.82 -1.71 9.04
CA THR A 56 19.03 -0.25 8.99
C THR A 56 18.17 0.35 7.87
N PRO A 57 17.65 1.59 8.01
CA PRO A 57 16.83 2.21 6.97
C PRO A 57 17.54 2.29 5.61
N GLU A 58 18.87 2.47 5.59
CA GLU A 58 19.69 2.50 4.38
C GLU A 58 19.64 1.17 3.63
N GLU A 59 20.01 0.07 4.31
CA GLU A 59 19.99 -1.28 3.72
C GLU A 59 18.57 -1.69 3.31
N ALA A 60 17.56 -1.34 4.13
CA ALA A 60 16.17 -1.57 3.80
C ALA A 60 15.75 -0.80 2.54
N GLN A 61 16.16 0.46 2.40
CA GLN A 61 15.90 1.27 1.20
C GLN A 61 16.56 0.67 -0.04
N GLU A 62 17.83 0.27 0.03
CA GLU A 62 18.56 -0.30 -1.11
C GLU A 62 17.94 -1.62 -1.60
N ARG A 63 17.65 -2.53 -0.66
CA ARG A 63 17.04 -3.83 -0.94
C ARG A 63 15.62 -3.68 -1.49
N ALA A 64 14.80 -2.85 -0.83
CA ALA A 64 13.45 -2.58 -1.31
C ALA A 64 13.46 -1.88 -2.68
N GLY A 65 14.37 -0.93 -2.90
CA GLY A 65 14.53 -0.23 -4.18
C GLY A 65 14.87 -1.17 -5.32
N THR A 66 15.78 -2.12 -5.09
CA THR A 66 16.12 -3.18 -6.07
C THR A 66 14.89 -4.02 -6.41
N ALA A 67 14.15 -4.49 -5.41
CA ALA A 67 12.93 -5.27 -5.61
C ALA A 67 11.84 -4.48 -6.37
N ILE A 68 11.59 -3.23 -5.96
CA ILE A 68 10.60 -2.34 -6.58
C ILE A 68 10.95 -2.08 -8.04
N GLY A 69 12.21 -1.77 -8.35
CA GLY A 69 12.67 -1.57 -9.72
C GLY A 69 12.40 -2.79 -10.60
N GLY A 70 12.68 -4.00 -10.11
CA GLY A 70 12.36 -5.25 -10.79
C GLY A 70 10.86 -5.47 -10.99
N LEU A 71 10.04 -5.18 -9.98
CA LEU A 71 8.58 -5.35 -10.05
C LEU A 71 7.92 -4.35 -11.02
N LEU A 72 8.42 -3.10 -11.06
CA LEU A 72 7.94 -2.06 -11.96
C LEU A 72 8.12 -2.41 -13.45
N ALA A 73 9.10 -3.25 -13.78
CA ALA A 73 9.25 -3.79 -15.14
C ALA A 73 8.09 -4.72 -15.56
N HIS A 74 7.23 -5.14 -14.62
CA HIS A 74 6.14 -6.09 -14.85
C HIS A 74 4.75 -5.54 -14.48
N THR A 75 4.66 -4.52 -13.63
CA THR A 75 3.39 -3.89 -13.26
C THR A 75 3.60 -2.45 -12.80
N HIS A 76 2.68 -1.56 -13.20
CA HIS A 76 2.58 -0.20 -12.64
C HIS A 76 1.48 -0.09 -11.58
N ASP A 77 0.71 -1.16 -11.35
CA ASP A 77 -0.29 -1.27 -10.28
C ASP A 77 0.41 -1.70 -8.98
N LEU A 78 1.27 -0.81 -8.47
CA LEU A 78 2.11 -0.99 -7.30
C LEU A 78 1.92 0.19 -6.35
N VAL A 79 1.77 -0.09 -5.06
CA VAL A 79 1.74 0.92 -4.00
C VAL A 79 2.82 0.59 -2.99
N ASP A 80 3.63 1.58 -2.66
CA ASP A 80 4.61 1.53 -1.58
C ASP A 80 4.27 2.55 -0.50
N LEU A 81 3.92 2.06 0.68
CA LEU A 81 3.68 2.83 1.90
C LEU A 81 4.59 2.36 3.04
N SER A 82 5.74 1.77 2.71
CA SER A 82 6.70 1.29 3.71
C SER A 82 7.50 2.45 4.30
N TRP A 83 7.25 2.80 5.57
CA TRP A 83 8.03 3.82 6.27
C TRP A 83 9.44 3.32 6.61
N THR A 84 9.63 2.01 6.72
CA THR A 84 10.92 1.36 7.03
C THR A 84 11.96 1.49 5.93
N THR A 85 11.54 1.82 4.71
CA THR A 85 12.43 2.00 3.54
C THR A 85 12.74 3.47 3.27
N ARG A 86 12.23 4.38 4.11
CA ARG A 86 12.49 5.81 3.98
C ARG A 86 13.80 6.13 4.70
N TRP A 87 14.88 6.31 3.95
CA TRP A 87 16.19 6.70 4.47
C TRP A 87 16.54 8.14 4.11
N ASN A 88 17.23 8.81 5.03
CA ASN A 88 17.79 10.14 4.85
C ASN A 88 19.29 10.08 5.19
N PRO A 89 20.19 10.43 4.24
CA PRO A 89 21.63 10.44 4.51
C PRO A 89 22.06 11.50 5.54
N GLU A 90 21.23 12.51 5.81
CA GLU A 90 21.55 13.60 6.75
C GLU A 90 21.31 13.25 8.23
N GLY A 91 20.70 12.11 8.53
CA GLY A 91 20.46 11.67 9.91
C GLY A 91 19.17 10.85 10.08
N PRO A 92 18.86 10.43 11.32
CA PRO A 92 17.61 9.73 11.61
C PRO A 92 16.41 10.58 11.18
N GLN A 93 15.37 9.94 10.65
CA GLN A 93 14.17 10.69 10.26
C GLN A 93 13.58 11.41 11.48
N PRO A 94 13.21 12.70 11.34
CA PRO A 94 12.52 13.42 12.39
C PRO A 94 11.16 12.75 12.68
N GLU A 95 10.54 13.11 13.81
CA GLU A 95 9.15 12.74 14.02
C GLU A 95 8.29 13.17 12.81
N PRO A 96 7.36 12.32 12.37
CA PRO A 96 6.61 12.60 11.15
C PRO A 96 5.72 13.82 11.32
N ASP A 97 5.81 14.75 10.38
CA ASP A 97 4.91 15.90 10.31
C ASP A 97 3.49 15.49 9.96
N ILE A 98 3.35 14.41 9.19
CA ILE A 98 2.08 13.80 8.80
C ILE A 98 2.05 12.34 9.25
N ARG A 99 1.01 11.95 9.99
CA ARG A 99 0.74 10.55 10.29
C ARG A 99 -0.56 10.14 9.64
N PHE A 100 -0.50 9.11 8.80
CA PHE A 100 -1.68 8.42 8.29
C PHE A 100 -1.88 7.14 9.10
N THR A 101 -3.08 6.92 9.62
CA THR A 101 -3.47 5.65 10.24
C THR A 101 -4.55 5.04 9.35
N LEU A 102 -4.17 3.98 8.62
CA LEU A 102 -5.05 3.20 7.75
C LEU A 102 -5.21 1.82 8.38
N THR A 103 -6.37 1.53 8.93
CA THR A 103 -6.71 0.17 9.36
C THR A 103 -7.68 -0.47 8.36
N SER A 104 -8.05 -1.72 8.60
CA SER A 104 -9.07 -2.39 7.78
C SER A 104 -10.45 -1.73 7.85
N THR A 105 -10.71 -0.92 8.89
CA THR A 105 -12.04 -0.35 9.19
C THR A 105 -12.05 1.16 9.37
N SER A 106 -10.89 1.79 9.54
CA SER A 106 -10.80 3.22 9.81
C SER A 106 -9.67 3.87 9.05
N PHE A 107 -9.84 5.17 8.82
CA PHE A 107 -8.82 6.06 8.33
C PHE A 107 -8.77 7.27 9.26
N SER A 108 -7.59 7.79 9.51
CA SER A 108 -7.38 9.15 10.01
C SER A 108 -6.02 9.65 9.54
N ALA A 109 -5.88 10.96 9.45
CA ALA A 109 -4.60 11.62 9.29
C ALA A 109 -4.41 12.69 10.36
N THR A 110 -3.18 12.95 10.77
CA THR A 110 -2.84 14.08 11.65
C THR A 110 -1.68 14.87 11.05
N ALA A 111 -1.59 16.16 11.39
CA ALA A 111 -0.53 17.03 10.93
C ALA A 111 -0.06 17.98 12.04
N THR A 112 1.26 18.02 12.28
CA THR A 112 1.87 18.80 13.37
C THR A 112 2.23 20.23 12.94
N THR A 113 2.61 20.43 11.68
CA THR A 113 3.02 21.74 11.13
C THR A 113 1.97 22.37 10.23
N ASN A 114 2.03 23.69 10.03
CA ASN A 114 1.12 24.38 9.11
C ASN A 114 1.28 23.91 7.65
N VAL A 115 2.52 23.62 7.23
CA VAL A 115 2.82 23.13 5.87
C VAL A 115 2.18 21.75 5.67
N ALA A 116 2.33 20.84 6.63
CA ALA A 116 1.70 19.52 6.59
C ALA A 116 0.17 19.60 6.52
N ARG A 117 -0.45 20.53 7.25
CA ARG A 117 -1.92 20.76 7.21
C ARG A 117 -2.38 21.22 5.84
N LEU A 118 -1.70 22.23 5.28
CA LEU A 118 -2.02 22.75 3.94
C LEU A 118 -1.82 21.67 2.86
N LEU A 119 -0.82 20.81 3.02
CA LEU A 119 -0.61 19.67 2.11
C LEU A 119 -1.78 18.68 2.18
N LEU A 120 -2.23 18.31 3.38
CA LEU A 120 -3.41 17.45 3.54
C LEU A 120 -4.67 18.08 2.91
N GLU A 121 -4.91 19.36 3.16
CA GLU A 121 -6.02 20.11 2.55
C GLU A 121 -5.94 20.15 1.02
N HIS A 122 -4.74 20.35 0.48
CA HIS A 122 -4.49 20.32 -0.96
C HIS A 122 -4.81 18.96 -1.60
N HIS A 123 -4.60 17.86 -0.88
CA HIS A 123 -4.94 16.50 -1.33
C HIS A 123 -6.36 16.06 -0.99
N GLY A 124 -7.23 17.00 -0.59
CA GLY A 124 -8.66 16.76 -0.39
C GLY A 124 -9.02 16.18 0.97
N PHE A 125 -8.14 16.30 1.96
CA PHE A 125 -8.45 15.97 3.34
C PHE A 125 -8.96 17.22 4.07
N ALA A 126 -10.10 17.12 4.74
CA ALA A 126 -10.67 18.17 5.57
C ALA A 126 -10.46 17.85 7.06
N ARG A 127 -10.31 18.90 7.86
CA ARG A 127 -10.21 18.77 9.32
C ARG A 127 -11.50 18.18 9.89
N SER A 128 -11.36 17.20 10.77
CA SER A 128 -12.45 16.56 11.50
C SER A 128 -12.99 17.48 12.61
N ALA A 129 -14.15 17.12 13.17
CA ALA A 129 -14.79 17.84 14.27
C ALA A 129 -13.94 17.88 15.55
N ASP A 130 -13.04 16.92 15.74
CA ASP A 130 -12.08 16.89 16.86
C ASP A 130 -10.99 17.97 16.76
N GLY A 131 -10.93 18.71 15.63
CA GLY A 131 -10.00 19.81 15.40
C GLY A 131 -8.53 19.40 15.20
N THR A 132 -8.21 18.11 15.30
CA THR A 132 -6.83 17.59 15.36
C THR A 132 -6.54 16.52 14.30
N SER A 133 -7.58 15.82 13.83
CA SER A 133 -7.47 14.85 12.75
C SER A 133 -8.03 15.38 11.43
N TYR A 134 -7.67 14.70 10.36
CA TYR A 134 -8.13 14.94 9.00
C TYR A 134 -8.78 13.68 8.45
N GLN A 135 -9.84 13.88 7.69
CA GLN A 135 -10.61 12.86 6.99
C GLN A 135 -10.77 13.28 5.53
N PRO A 136 -11.04 12.37 4.59
CA PRO A 136 -11.38 12.77 3.22
C PRO A 136 -12.59 13.70 3.24
N ALA A 137 -12.51 14.85 2.55
CA ALA A 137 -13.57 15.85 2.53
C ALA A 137 -14.89 15.31 1.96
N THR A 138 -14.80 14.27 1.14
CA THR A 138 -15.95 13.48 0.66
C THR A 138 -15.69 12.00 0.96
N PRO A 139 -16.73 11.20 1.23
CA PRO A 139 -16.56 9.76 1.42
C PRO A 139 -15.90 9.12 0.20
N LEU A 140 -14.69 8.55 0.40
CA LEU A 140 -13.95 7.87 -0.66
C LEU A 140 -14.07 6.36 -0.50
N GLY A 141 -14.31 5.68 -1.62
CA GLY A 141 -14.04 4.24 -1.71
C GLY A 141 -12.56 3.97 -1.48
N MET A 142 -12.26 2.77 -0.95
CA MET A 142 -10.90 2.38 -0.55
C MET A 142 -9.81 2.61 -1.61
N PRO A 143 -10.02 2.33 -2.92
CA PRO A 143 -9.00 2.63 -3.94
C PRO A 143 -8.71 4.13 -4.08
N ASN A 144 -9.74 4.97 -4.00
CA ASN A 144 -9.58 6.42 -4.12
C ASN A 144 -8.92 7.02 -2.88
N LEU A 145 -9.25 6.49 -1.70
CA LEU A 145 -8.57 6.85 -0.46
C LEU A 145 -7.09 6.49 -0.50
N LEU A 146 -6.77 5.26 -0.91
CA LEU A 146 -5.39 4.81 -1.05
C LEU A 146 -4.62 5.69 -2.04
N GLY A 147 -5.24 6.02 -3.18
CA GLY A 147 -4.65 6.94 -4.15
C GLY A 147 -4.42 8.35 -3.59
N ALA A 148 -5.32 8.87 -2.75
CA ALA A 148 -5.13 10.17 -2.09
C ALA A 148 -3.97 10.14 -1.09
N VAL A 149 -3.85 9.08 -0.29
CA VAL A 149 -2.75 8.88 0.66
C VAL A 149 -1.40 8.80 -0.08
N VAL A 150 -1.32 8.00 -1.14
CA VAL A 150 -0.08 7.88 -1.95
C VAL A 150 0.32 9.24 -2.54
N ARG A 151 -0.62 9.99 -3.12
CA ARG A 151 -0.31 11.32 -3.67
C ARG A 151 0.16 12.30 -2.59
N ALA A 152 -0.47 12.29 -1.42
CA ALA A 152 -0.07 13.14 -0.31
C ALA A 152 1.30 12.76 0.24
N GLU A 153 1.57 11.46 0.41
CA GLU A 153 2.86 10.94 0.87
C GLU A 153 3.99 11.28 -0.12
N THR A 154 3.77 11.07 -1.43
CA THR A 154 4.75 11.39 -2.46
C THR A 154 5.01 12.90 -2.55
N HIS A 155 3.97 13.73 -2.42
CA HIS A 155 4.13 15.19 -2.37
C HIS A 155 4.96 15.57 -1.13
N ALA A 156 4.61 15.05 0.05
CA ALA A 156 5.33 15.36 1.27
C ALA A 156 6.81 14.96 1.18
N TYR A 157 7.10 13.76 0.67
CA TYR A 157 8.46 13.28 0.44
C TYR A 157 9.26 14.22 -0.47
N ALA A 158 8.68 14.67 -1.59
CA ALA A 158 9.35 15.59 -2.52
C ALA A 158 9.71 16.95 -1.91
N TYR A 159 9.06 17.35 -0.82
CA TYR A 159 9.31 18.58 -0.08
C TYR A 159 10.05 18.37 1.25
N GLY A 160 10.54 17.15 1.51
CA GLY A 160 11.25 16.83 2.75
C GLY A 160 10.37 16.84 4.00
N ILE A 161 9.05 16.71 3.84
CA ILE A 161 8.08 16.63 4.94
C ILE A 161 8.03 15.18 5.42
N GLY A 162 8.21 14.96 6.72
CA GLY A 162 8.21 13.62 7.30
C GLY A 162 6.80 12.99 7.26
N VAL A 163 6.70 11.76 6.75
CA VAL A 163 5.42 11.02 6.71
C VAL A 163 5.59 9.66 7.36
N ARG A 164 4.63 9.28 8.20
CA ARG A 164 4.48 7.92 8.72
C ARG A 164 3.12 7.36 8.34
N VAL A 165 3.11 6.21 7.69
CA VAL A 165 1.89 5.47 7.37
C VAL A 165 1.80 4.25 8.27
N GLU A 166 0.81 4.22 9.12
CA GLU A 166 0.52 3.14 10.06
C GLU A 166 -0.61 2.30 9.51
N LEU A 167 -0.34 1.01 9.31
CA LEU A 167 -1.29 0.07 8.72
C LEU A 167 -2.12 -0.67 9.80
N GLY A 168 -1.81 -0.43 11.08
CA GLY A 168 -2.37 -1.18 12.21
C GLY A 168 -2.02 -2.66 12.17
N ILE A 169 -0.84 -2.99 11.64
CA ILE A 169 -0.34 -4.36 11.50
C ILE A 169 0.81 -4.50 12.50
N PRO A 170 0.56 -5.00 13.72
CA PRO A 170 1.55 -4.99 14.80
C PRO A 170 2.78 -5.83 14.45
N THR A 171 2.57 -7.00 13.85
CA THR A 171 3.62 -7.95 13.44
C THR A 171 3.24 -8.59 12.10
N PRO A 172 4.18 -9.27 11.41
CA PRO A 172 3.87 -9.96 10.16
C PRO A 172 2.68 -10.92 10.26
N ASP A 173 2.50 -11.61 11.39
CA ASP A 173 1.42 -12.60 11.58
C ASP A 173 0.02 -11.96 11.59
N ALA A 174 -0.07 -10.63 11.78
CA ALA A 174 -1.31 -9.86 11.72
C ALA A 174 -1.67 -9.39 10.30
N ILE A 175 -0.85 -9.69 9.28
CA ILE A 175 -1.16 -9.31 7.88
C ILE A 175 -2.46 -10.00 7.45
N PRO A 176 -3.45 -9.24 6.94
CA PRO A 176 -4.78 -9.75 6.69
C PRO A 176 -4.79 -10.83 5.60
N ALA A 177 -5.69 -11.80 5.77
CA ALA A 177 -6.00 -12.82 4.78
C ALA A 177 -6.37 -12.19 3.41
N PRO A 178 -6.12 -12.91 2.30
CA PRO A 178 -6.58 -12.46 1.00
C PRO A 178 -8.11 -12.43 0.98
N THR A 179 -8.68 -11.39 0.39
CA THR A 179 -10.14 -11.37 0.17
C THR A 179 -10.48 -12.38 -0.93
N PRO A 180 -11.45 -13.29 -0.71
CA PRO A 180 -11.91 -14.19 -1.75
C PRO A 180 -12.36 -13.35 -2.96
N ARG A 181 -11.72 -13.55 -4.11
CA ARG A 181 -12.23 -12.97 -5.35
C ARG A 181 -13.53 -13.68 -5.66
N THR A 182 -14.66 -12.98 -5.55
CA THR A 182 -15.88 -13.40 -6.25
C THR A 182 -15.51 -13.35 -7.73
N ALA A 183 -15.23 -14.51 -8.32
CA ALA A 183 -15.09 -14.59 -9.76
C ALA A 183 -16.45 -14.17 -10.32
N ALA A 184 -16.53 -12.95 -10.86
CA ALA A 184 -17.60 -12.63 -11.79
C ALA A 184 -17.41 -13.61 -12.94
N VAL A 185 -18.23 -14.66 -12.95
CA VAL A 185 -18.35 -15.56 -14.09
C VAL A 185 -18.66 -14.64 -15.27
N PRO A 186 -17.83 -14.58 -16.32
CA PRO A 186 -18.21 -13.84 -17.50
C PRO A 186 -19.46 -14.53 -18.03
N ASP A 187 -20.56 -13.78 -18.06
CA ASP A 187 -21.78 -14.19 -18.74
C ASP A 187 -21.39 -14.63 -20.14
N ARG A 188 -21.56 -15.92 -20.44
CA ARG A 188 -21.38 -16.46 -21.78
C ARG A 188 -22.33 -15.68 -22.69
N PRO A 189 -21.86 -15.01 -23.75
CA PRO A 189 -22.76 -14.44 -24.75
C PRO A 189 -23.63 -15.57 -25.31
N GLY A 190 -24.94 -15.35 -25.27
CA GLY A 190 -25.97 -16.35 -25.53
C GLY A 190 -25.74 -17.17 -26.80
N ALA A 191 -26.02 -18.46 -26.67
CA ALA A 191 -26.17 -19.35 -27.82
C ALA A 191 -27.23 -18.78 -28.78
N ARG A 192 -26.80 -18.45 -30.00
CA ARG A 192 -27.69 -18.09 -31.11
C ARG A 192 -28.69 -19.23 -31.34
N PRO A 193 -30.01 -19.00 -31.39
CA PRO A 193 -30.95 -20.06 -31.73
C PRO A 193 -30.72 -20.50 -33.18
N ALA A 194 -30.56 -21.80 -33.38
CA ALA A 194 -30.40 -22.42 -34.69
C ALA A 194 -31.64 -22.17 -35.56
N ARG A 195 -31.41 -21.64 -36.76
CA ARG A 195 -32.45 -21.38 -37.76
C ARG A 195 -33.01 -22.70 -38.28
N ARG A 196 -34.24 -23.02 -37.86
CA ARG A 196 -35.01 -24.19 -38.31
C ARG A 196 -35.32 -24.04 -39.81
N ARG A 197 -34.81 -24.95 -40.65
CA ARG A 197 -35.19 -25.05 -42.07
C ARG A 197 -36.55 -25.75 -42.15
N SER A 198 -37.48 -25.13 -42.86
CA SER A 198 -38.73 -25.73 -43.32
C SER A 198 -38.61 -26.00 -44.81
N HIS A 199 -38.74 -27.27 -45.20
CA HIS A 199 -39.16 -27.73 -46.53
C HIS A 199 -40.37 -28.63 -46.31
#